data_AF-A0A834CNX0-F1
#
_entry.id   AF-A0A834CNX0-F1
#
_cell.length_a   1.000
_cell.length_b   1.000
_cell.length_c   1.000
_cell.angle_alpha   90.00
_cell.angle_beta   90.00
_cell.angle_gamma   90.00
#
_symmetry.space_group_name_H-M   'P 1'
#
loop_
_entity.id
_entity.type
_entity.pdbx_description
1 polymer ?
#
loop_
_entity_poly.entity_id
_entity_poly.type
_entity_poly.pdbx_seq_one_letter_code
_entity_poly.pdbx_strand_id
1 'polypeptide(L)'
;MLFPVFSQFTCLSSTMGKKSRVKTQKSGSAATTVASPKEMMNLISELLQKCSSPAPSSGKEWEEYIQIRGLVEKIRKKQKGLTTVFEGSREDSFPDLMSWAQENGASCDGFTVTNFGTEGYGLRATRDIKAEELFLWVPRKMLMTVESAQNSILGPIYSQDRILQAMGNVTLALHLLCERADPASFWLPYIRSLPQEYDTPLYYQQEDVQLLLCTQAVQDVLNQYKNTARQYAYFYKLVQTHPAASKLPLKDGFSFDDYRWAVSSVMTRQNQIPTVDGSRVTLALIPLWDMCNHTNGLITTGYNLEDDRCECVALQDYKENEQVYIFYGTRSNAEFVIHNGFFFQDNAHDRVKIKLGVSKSERLYAMKAEVLARAGIPASCVFALHCNDPPISAQLLAFLRVFCMTEEELKDYLLGERAINKIFTLGNSEFPVSWENEIKLWTFLETRAALLLKTYKTTSEEDRSILEKPDLSLHTRLAVQLRLAEKQILENASASGRAKRLQFQEKLNEGAPLPQFEESDIALLENNDPDAKLPVILHKLEEVEEGQGMEEEEPLLNGGKGDYGMGTEPNGEAVLEKTQKTLGDSVLIQNGSLDQKGPQEPENPSANRTEEQPIDTSA
;
A
#
# COMPACT_ATOMS: atom_id res chain seq x y z
N MET A 1 24.34 55.14 19.56
CA MET A 1 23.74 56.44 19.92
C MET A 1 22.25 56.32 19.57
N LEU A 2 21.37 56.17 20.55
CA LEU A 2 20.72 57.26 21.33
C LEU A 2 19.50 57.92 20.63
N PHE A 3 18.40 57.17 20.58
CA PHE A 3 17.07 57.55 21.12
C PHE A 3 16.31 58.78 20.53
N PRO A 4 15.03 59.05 20.92
CA PRO A 4 14.00 59.44 19.94
C PRO A 4 13.35 60.81 20.25
N VAL A 5 12.23 61.10 19.59
CA VAL A 5 11.31 62.19 19.98
C VAL A 5 9.89 61.65 20.17
N PHE A 6 9.34 61.89 21.36
CA PHE A 6 7.92 61.74 21.68
C PHE A 6 7.15 63.03 21.35
N SER A 7 5.84 62.92 21.11
CA SER A 7 4.91 63.97 21.55
C SER A 7 3.55 63.38 21.93
N GLN A 8 3.06 63.77 23.10
CA GLN A 8 1.68 63.55 23.54
C GLN A 8 0.81 64.74 23.08
N PHE A 9 -0.51 64.61 23.12
CA PHE A 9 -1.37 65.61 23.79
C PHE A 9 -2.77 65.01 24.10
N THR A 10 -3.61 65.76 24.81
CA THR A 10 -4.58 65.20 25.77
C THR A 10 -6.07 65.38 25.43
N CYS A 11 -6.90 64.61 26.15
CA CYS A 11 -8.36 64.55 26.11
C CYS A 11 -9.09 65.88 26.36
N LEU A 12 -10.30 66.03 25.79
CA LEU A 12 -11.42 66.80 26.35
C LEU A 12 -12.79 66.30 25.81
N SER A 13 -13.91 66.81 26.31
CA SER A 13 -15.12 66.01 26.55
C SER A 13 -16.43 66.40 25.83
N SER A 14 -17.21 65.37 25.45
CA SER A 14 -18.69 65.24 25.48
C SER A 14 -19.62 66.29 24.84
N THR A 15 -20.50 65.84 23.93
CA THR A 15 -21.95 66.20 23.90
C THR A 15 -22.76 65.25 22.99
N MET A 16 -24.09 65.20 23.14
CA MET A 16 -25.01 64.32 22.39
C MET A 16 -25.71 65.03 21.22
N GLY A 17 -25.95 64.35 20.08
CA GLY A 17 -26.83 64.89 19.04
C GLY A 17 -27.13 64.05 17.78
N LYS A 18 -28.26 63.33 17.78
CA LYS A 18 -29.09 62.95 16.60
C LYS A 18 -28.44 62.21 15.39
N LYS A 19 -28.52 60.88 15.44
CA LYS A 19 -28.91 59.91 14.38
C LYS A 19 -28.73 60.33 12.89
N SER A 20 -27.84 59.62 12.17
CA SER A 20 -28.09 59.17 10.79
C SER A 20 -27.75 57.68 10.65
N ARG A 21 -28.33 56.98 9.67
CA ARG A 21 -28.43 55.51 9.64
C ARG A 21 -27.65 54.87 8.49
N VAL A 22 -26.34 54.70 8.66
CA VAL A 22 -25.52 53.88 7.75
C VAL A 22 -25.57 52.41 8.19
N LYS A 23 -25.86 51.49 7.26
CA LYS A 23 -25.78 50.04 7.50
C LYS A 23 -24.33 49.56 7.28
N THR A 24 -23.55 49.44 8.35
CA THR A 24 -22.31 48.63 8.29
C THR A 24 -22.69 47.16 8.25
N GLN A 25 -22.37 46.43 7.18
CA GLN A 25 -22.53 44.98 7.17
C GLN A 25 -21.47 44.37 8.10
N LYS A 26 -21.91 43.68 9.15
CA LYS A 26 -21.04 42.69 9.81
C LYS A 26 -20.91 41.49 8.87
N SER A 27 -19.68 41.10 8.54
CA SER A 27 -19.39 39.78 8.00
C SER A 27 -19.88 38.72 8.99
N GLY A 28 -20.73 37.81 8.53
CA GLY A 28 -21.28 36.76 9.38
C GLY A 28 -20.23 35.67 9.62
N SER A 29 -19.79 35.52 10.87
CA SER A 29 -19.17 34.26 11.30
C SER A 29 -20.20 33.14 11.13
N ALA A 30 -19.90 32.16 10.29
CA ALA A 30 -20.78 31.02 10.07
C ALA A 30 -20.74 30.12 11.31
N ALA A 31 -21.76 30.24 12.17
CA ALA A 31 -21.87 29.42 13.37
C ALA A 31 -22.05 27.94 12.98
N THR A 32 -21.05 27.11 13.28
CA THR A 32 -21.05 25.67 12.99
C THR A 32 -22.21 24.99 13.73
N THR A 33 -23.24 24.58 12.99
CA THR A 33 -24.42 23.92 13.56
C THR A 33 -24.11 22.46 13.87
N VAL A 34 -23.55 22.24 15.07
CA VAL A 34 -23.30 20.93 15.66
C VAL A 34 -24.56 20.07 15.53
N ALA A 35 -24.44 18.94 14.83
CA ALA A 35 -25.57 18.07 14.53
C ALA A 35 -26.07 17.36 15.80
N SER A 36 -27.37 16.99 15.80
CA SER A 36 -27.88 16.10 16.84
C SER A 36 -27.25 14.70 16.71
N PRO A 37 -27.06 13.93 17.80
CA PRO A 37 -26.50 12.57 17.72
C PRO A 37 -27.29 11.65 16.78
N LYS A 38 -28.63 11.81 16.70
CA LYS A 38 -29.50 11.08 15.76
C LYS A 38 -29.24 11.46 14.30
N GLU A 39 -29.06 12.75 14.02
CA GLU A 39 -28.70 13.23 12.68
C GLU A 39 -27.32 12.70 12.26
N MET A 40 -26.33 12.75 13.15
CA MET A 40 -24.99 12.21 12.88
C MET A 40 -25.04 10.70 12.60
N MET A 41 -25.73 9.91 13.43
CA MET A 41 -25.89 8.46 13.22
C MET A 41 -26.58 8.12 11.88
N ASN A 42 -27.50 8.97 11.39
CA ASN A 42 -28.09 8.80 10.07
C ASN A 42 -27.05 9.04 8.96
N LEU A 43 -26.28 10.12 9.03
CA LEU A 43 -25.22 10.43 8.04
C LEU A 43 -24.11 9.37 8.02
N ILE A 44 -23.74 8.86 9.20
CA ILE A 44 -22.79 7.75 9.35
C ILE A 44 -23.33 6.46 8.72
N SER A 45 -24.63 6.18 8.87
CA SER A 45 -25.26 5.02 8.24
C SER A 45 -25.35 5.15 6.71
N GLU A 46 -25.67 6.36 6.21
CA GLU A 46 -25.64 6.72 4.79
C GLU A 46 -24.24 6.51 4.19
N LEU A 47 -23.20 7.02 4.87
CA LEU A 47 -21.80 6.87 4.46
C LEU A 47 -21.34 5.39 4.48
N LEU A 48 -21.68 4.63 5.53
CA LEU A 48 -21.32 3.23 5.65
C LEU A 48 -21.95 2.38 4.54
N GLN A 49 -23.24 2.60 4.24
CA GLN A 49 -23.94 1.93 3.14
C GLN A 49 -23.30 2.26 1.78
N LYS A 50 -23.01 3.55 1.54
CA LYS A 50 -22.36 3.99 0.29
C LYS A 50 -20.97 3.38 0.12
N CYS A 51 -20.11 3.46 1.13
CA CYS A 51 -18.72 2.98 1.03
C CYS A 51 -18.59 1.44 1.08
N SER A 52 -19.64 0.73 1.50
CA SER A 52 -19.74 -0.74 1.48
C SER A 52 -20.47 -1.29 0.26
N SER A 53 -20.93 -0.42 -0.65
CA SER A 53 -21.46 -0.84 -1.95
C SER A 53 -20.34 -1.46 -2.80
N PRO A 54 -20.64 -2.47 -3.66
CA PRO A 54 -19.68 -3.08 -4.56
C PRO A 54 -18.90 -2.07 -5.40
N ALA A 55 -17.76 -2.49 -5.96
CA ALA A 55 -17.03 -1.67 -6.92
C ALA A 55 -17.97 -1.24 -8.07
N PRO A 56 -18.01 0.05 -8.43
CA PRO A 56 -18.89 0.54 -9.49
C PRO A 56 -18.43 0.03 -10.86
N SER A 57 -19.30 0.14 -11.87
CA SER A 57 -18.90 -0.15 -13.25
C SER A 57 -17.71 0.72 -13.68
N SER A 58 -16.74 0.12 -14.35
CA SER A 58 -15.52 0.78 -14.86
C SER A 58 -15.80 2.18 -15.43
N GLY A 59 -15.02 3.17 -14.98
CA GLY A 59 -15.17 4.58 -15.34
C GLY A 59 -16.09 5.41 -14.43
N LYS A 60 -16.90 4.79 -13.55
CA LYS A 60 -17.74 5.51 -12.57
C LYS A 60 -17.10 5.69 -11.18
N GLU A 61 -15.84 5.29 -11.03
CA GLU A 61 -15.10 5.36 -9.76
C GLU A 61 -14.91 6.81 -9.30
N TRP A 62 -14.72 7.75 -10.23
CA TRP A 62 -14.70 9.19 -9.95
C TRP A 62 -16.07 9.71 -9.47
N GLU A 63 -17.18 9.30 -10.11
CA GLU A 63 -18.53 9.68 -9.67
C GLU A 63 -18.82 9.18 -8.25
N GLU A 64 -18.38 7.96 -7.92
CA GLU A 64 -18.49 7.42 -6.57
C GLU A 64 -17.62 8.20 -5.56
N TYR A 65 -16.36 8.50 -5.90
CA TYR A 65 -15.47 9.30 -5.04
C TYR A 65 -16.07 10.67 -4.71
N ILE A 66 -16.62 11.39 -5.71
CA ILE A 66 -17.28 12.68 -5.51
C ILE A 66 -18.48 12.56 -4.56
N GLN A 67 -19.28 11.49 -4.70
CA GLN A 67 -20.42 11.22 -3.81
C GLN A 67 -19.97 10.90 -2.37
N ILE A 68 -18.92 10.10 -2.19
CA ILE A 68 -18.36 9.78 -0.87
C ILE A 68 -17.76 11.02 -0.22
N ARG A 69 -16.95 11.81 -0.96
CA ARG A 69 -16.38 13.08 -0.49
C ARG A 69 -17.46 14.07 -0.09
N GLY A 70 -18.55 14.18 -0.87
CA GLY A 70 -19.71 15.01 -0.53
C GLY A 70 -20.36 14.62 0.82
N LEU A 71 -20.48 13.33 1.11
CA LEU A 71 -20.99 12.83 2.41
C LEU A 71 -19.99 13.05 3.56
N VAL A 72 -18.70 12.80 3.33
CA VAL A 72 -17.64 13.05 4.32
C VAL A 72 -17.59 14.54 4.69
N GLU A 73 -17.58 15.45 3.72
CA GLU A 73 -17.57 16.90 3.97
C GLU A 73 -18.84 17.40 4.67
N LYS A 74 -20.00 16.80 4.36
CA LYS A 74 -21.28 17.05 5.05
C LYS A 74 -21.22 16.62 6.53
N ILE A 75 -20.48 15.56 6.85
CA ILE A 75 -20.22 15.08 8.23
C ILE A 75 -19.21 15.99 8.93
N ARG A 76 -18.04 16.27 8.31
CA ARG A 76 -16.97 17.10 8.90
C ARG A 76 -17.46 18.49 9.28
N LYS A 77 -18.25 19.14 8.42
CA LYS A 77 -18.88 20.46 8.67
C LYS A 77 -19.90 20.48 9.82
N LYS A 78 -20.22 19.31 10.39
CA LYS A 78 -21.09 19.12 11.57
C LYS A 78 -20.33 18.63 12.81
N GLN A 79 -19.01 18.47 12.70
CA GLN A 79 -18.07 18.11 13.76
C GLN A 79 -17.15 19.31 14.09
N LYS A 80 -16.16 19.12 14.99
CA LYS A 80 -15.28 20.18 15.49
C LYS A 80 -13.83 20.09 14.97
N GLY A 81 -13.55 19.25 13.98
CA GLY A 81 -12.19 18.85 13.62
C GLY A 81 -11.67 17.76 14.54
N LEU A 82 -10.39 17.81 14.92
CA LEU A 82 -9.81 16.92 15.93
C LEU A 82 -10.50 17.11 17.29
N THR A 83 -10.80 16.02 17.98
CA THR A 83 -11.42 16.03 19.32
C THR A 83 -10.42 16.47 20.38
N THR A 84 -9.18 15.95 20.33
CA THR A 84 -8.10 16.34 21.25
C THR A 84 -7.06 17.19 20.53
N VAL A 85 -6.99 18.47 20.91
CA VAL A 85 -5.97 19.44 20.48
C VAL A 85 -5.15 19.82 21.70
N PHE A 86 -3.82 19.87 21.55
CA PHE A 86 -2.90 20.24 22.62
C PHE A 86 -2.62 21.75 22.57
N GLU A 87 -2.39 22.36 23.73
CA GLU A 87 -1.82 23.71 23.81
C GLU A 87 -0.31 23.68 23.54
N GLY A 88 0.20 24.80 23.01
CA GLY A 88 1.56 24.93 22.51
C GLY A 88 1.69 24.63 21.01
N SER A 89 2.92 24.76 20.53
CA SER A 89 3.35 24.35 19.20
C SER A 89 3.82 22.89 19.19
N ARG A 90 4.22 22.37 18.02
CA ARG A 90 4.87 21.05 17.93
C ARG A 90 6.29 21.09 18.53
N GLU A 91 7.02 22.19 18.34
CA GLU A 91 8.40 22.35 18.82
C GLU A 91 8.51 22.36 20.35
N ASP A 92 7.50 22.89 21.06
CA ASP A 92 7.40 22.84 22.53
C ASP A 92 7.38 21.41 23.11
N SER A 93 7.08 20.38 22.31
CA SER A 93 6.95 18.99 22.78
C SER A 93 8.23 18.14 22.65
N PHE A 94 9.24 18.59 21.90
CA PHE A 94 10.46 17.80 21.71
C PHE A 94 11.34 17.68 22.97
N PRO A 95 11.43 18.66 23.89
CA PRO A 95 12.10 18.46 25.17
C PRO A 95 11.47 17.34 26.01
N ASP A 96 10.13 17.28 26.08
CA ASP A 96 9.38 16.22 26.76
C ASP A 96 9.68 14.84 26.11
N LEU A 97 9.70 14.78 24.77
CA LEU A 97 10.04 13.56 24.02
C LEU A 97 11.45 13.06 24.35
N MET A 98 12.45 13.95 24.34
CA MET A 98 13.85 13.58 24.60
C MET A 98 14.06 13.12 26.05
N SER A 99 13.45 13.80 27.04
CA SER A 99 13.51 13.37 28.45
C SER A 99 12.88 12.00 28.63
N TRP A 100 11.65 11.81 28.13
CA TRP A 100 10.94 10.53 28.19
C TRP A 100 11.69 9.40 27.47
N ALA A 101 12.36 9.69 26.35
CA ALA A 101 13.20 8.72 25.65
C ALA A 101 14.45 8.33 26.46
N GLN A 102 15.14 9.30 27.06
CA GLN A 102 16.31 9.07 27.91
C GLN A 102 15.95 8.30 29.18
N GLU A 103 14.87 8.69 29.87
CA GLU A 103 14.29 7.98 31.02
C GLU A 103 13.89 6.53 30.67
N ASN A 104 13.57 6.26 29.41
CA ASN A 104 13.24 4.93 28.93
C ASN A 104 14.43 4.14 28.33
N GLY A 105 15.63 4.71 28.28
CA GLY A 105 16.85 4.02 27.85
C GLY A 105 17.07 3.99 26.33
N ALA A 106 16.36 4.82 25.56
CA ALA A 106 16.72 5.11 24.18
C ALA A 106 17.95 6.04 24.11
N SER A 107 18.71 5.92 23.03
CA SER A 107 19.74 6.88 22.65
C SER A 107 19.18 8.31 22.58
N CYS A 108 19.81 9.27 23.24
CA CYS A 108 19.45 10.70 23.14
C CYS A 108 20.67 11.60 22.86
N ASP A 109 21.85 11.01 22.66
CA ASP A 109 23.13 11.70 22.48
C ASP A 109 23.55 11.76 21.01
N GLY A 110 24.15 12.88 20.59
CA GLY A 110 24.71 13.05 19.26
C GLY A 110 23.72 13.52 18.17
N PHE A 111 22.44 13.71 18.49
CA PHE A 111 21.46 14.33 17.60
C PHE A 111 20.43 15.19 18.35
N THR A 112 19.67 15.99 17.60
CA THR A 112 18.54 16.80 18.11
C THR A 112 17.46 16.97 17.04
N VAL A 113 16.20 17.14 17.43
CA VAL A 113 15.11 17.41 16.47
C VAL A 113 15.28 18.82 15.88
N THR A 114 15.08 18.98 14.58
CA THR A 114 15.22 20.26 13.86
C THR A 114 14.19 20.37 12.74
N ASN A 115 13.72 21.58 12.46
CA ASN A 115 12.88 21.88 11.31
C ASN A 115 13.76 22.20 10.07
N PHE A 116 13.62 21.41 9.01
CA PHE A 116 14.32 21.54 7.74
C PHE A 116 13.45 22.17 6.62
N GLY A 117 12.31 22.77 6.99
CA GLY A 117 11.46 23.50 6.06
C GLY A 117 10.56 22.56 5.25
N THR A 118 10.92 22.27 4.00
CA THR A 118 10.09 21.46 3.09
C THR A 118 9.98 19.98 3.47
N GLU A 119 10.98 19.46 4.17
CA GLU A 119 10.97 18.09 4.74
C GLU A 119 10.34 18.04 6.15
N GLY A 120 9.86 19.19 6.66
CA GLY A 120 9.31 19.29 8.02
C GLY A 120 10.36 19.08 9.10
N TYR A 121 10.03 18.29 10.12
CA TYR A 121 10.92 18.02 11.26
C TYR A 121 11.71 16.72 11.06
N GLY A 122 13.03 16.81 11.07
CA GLY A 122 13.98 15.70 11.00
C GLY A 122 14.88 15.63 12.24
N LEU A 123 15.83 14.69 12.25
CA LEU A 123 16.96 14.70 13.19
C LEU A 123 18.17 15.42 12.57
N ARG A 124 18.86 16.24 13.38
CA ARG A 124 20.13 16.90 13.05
C ARG A 124 21.24 16.37 13.93
N ALA A 125 22.40 16.03 13.36
CA ALA A 125 23.55 15.59 14.15
C ALA A 125 24.12 16.75 15.01
N THR A 126 24.55 16.45 16.24
CA THR A 126 25.19 17.40 17.18
C THR A 126 26.66 17.07 17.44
N ARG A 127 27.21 16.16 16.62
CA ARG A 127 28.62 15.79 16.46
C ARG A 127 28.79 15.15 15.08
N ASP A 128 30.00 14.81 14.68
CA ASP A 128 30.21 13.88 13.58
C ASP A 128 29.73 12.46 13.99
N ILE A 129 29.04 11.79 13.07
CA ILE A 129 28.57 10.40 13.14
C ILE A 129 29.13 9.67 11.93
N LYS A 130 29.71 8.48 12.12
CA LYS A 130 30.29 7.69 11.02
C LYS A 130 29.31 6.72 10.40
N ALA A 131 29.48 6.43 9.12
CA ALA A 131 28.81 5.29 8.47
C ALA A 131 28.98 4.01 9.31
N GLU A 132 27.94 3.18 9.36
CA GLU A 132 27.87 1.96 10.19
C GLU A 132 27.93 2.17 11.72
N GLU A 133 28.03 3.41 12.22
CA GLU A 133 27.98 3.70 13.65
C GLU A 133 26.56 3.51 14.20
N LEU A 134 26.39 2.69 15.25
CA LEU A 134 25.15 2.56 16.02
C LEU A 134 24.90 3.83 16.85
N PHE A 135 24.26 4.81 16.22
CA PHE A 135 23.97 6.12 16.81
C PHE A 135 22.58 6.20 17.48
N LEU A 136 21.63 5.33 17.09
CA LEU A 136 20.25 5.38 17.58
C LEU A 136 19.68 3.99 17.90
N TRP A 137 19.12 3.83 19.10
CA TRP A 137 18.34 2.66 19.51
C TRP A 137 17.09 3.03 20.33
N VAL A 138 16.03 2.22 20.24
CA VAL A 138 14.73 2.45 20.90
C VAL A 138 14.18 1.15 21.52
N PRO A 139 14.19 1.00 22.87
CA PRO A 139 13.67 -0.18 23.55
C PRO A 139 12.17 -0.43 23.34
N ARG A 140 11.73 -1.70 23.22
CA ARG A 140 10.35 -2.08 22.87
C ARG A 140 9.28 -1.36 23.69
N LYS A 141 9.51 -1.15 24.99
CA LYS A 141 8.54 -0.51 25.90
C LYS A 141 8.08 0.88 25.44
N MET A 142 8.87 1.61 24.64
CA MET A 142 8.49 2.91 24.08
C MET A 142 7.57 2.82 22.87
N LEU A 143 7.56 1.69 22.17
CA LEU A 143 6.80 1.53 20.91
C LEU A 143 5.30 1.41 21.19
N MET A 144 4.49 1.87 20.25
CA MET A 144 3.06 1.56 20.22
C MET A 144 2.84 0.40 19.24
N THR A 145 2.51 -0.78 19.75
CA THR A 145 2.34 -2.02 18.96
C THR A 145 0.91 -2.56 19.01
N VAL A 146 0.60 -3.56 18.18
CA VAL A 146 -0.69 -4.28 18.23
C VAL A 146 -0.89 -4.99 19.58
N GLU A 147 0.20 -5.45 20.23
CA GLU A 147 0.16 -6.05 21.58
C GLU A 147 -0.10 -4.98 22.65
N SER A 148 0.50 -3.79 22.55
CA SER A 148 0.17 -2.69 23.47
C SER A 148 -1.30 -2.27 23.35
N ALA A 149 -1.86 -2.27 22.13
CA ALA A 149 -3.26 -2.01 21.87
C ALA A 149 -4.19 -3.10 22.44
N GLN A 150 -3.78 -4.37 22.40
CA GLN A 150 -4.52 -5.48 23.03
C GLN A 150 -4.58 -5.36 24.56
N ASN A 151 -3.52 -4.80 25.17
CA ASN A 151 -3.41 -4.63 26.62
C ASN A 151 -3.93 -3.26 27.12
N SER A 152 -4.26 -2.33 26.21
CA SER A 152 -4.81 -1.01 26.55
C SER A 152 -6.33 -1.05 26.77
N ILE A 153 -6.93 0.14 26.97
CA ILE A 153 -8.39 0.30 27.06
C ILE A 153 -9.15 -0.19 25.80
N LEU A 154 -8.44 -0.39 24.67
CA LEU A 154 -8.98 -0.97 23.44
C LEU A 154 -9.13 -2.50 23.48
N GLY A 155 -8.41 -3.21 24.36
CA GLY A 155 -8.42 -4.67 24.47
C GLY A 155 -9.81 -5.33 24.51
N PRO A 156 -10.77 -4.83 25.31
CA PRO A 156 -12.13 -5.37 25.39
C PRO A 156 -12.96 -5.25 24.10
N ILE A 157 -12.65 -4.31 23.20
CA ILE A 157 -13.30 -4.25 21.88
C ILE A 157 -12.49 -5.02 20.83
N TYR A 158 -11.15 -5.01 20.91
CA TYR A 158 -10.26 -5.80 20.05
C TYR A 158 -10.62 -7.30 20.10
N SER A 159 -10.89 -7.86 21.28
CA SER A 159 -11.23 -9.28 21.44
C SER A 159 -12.59 -9.68 20.83
N GLN A 160 -13.41 -8.72 20.40
CA GLN A 160 -14.74 -8.93 19.84
C GLN A 160 -14.88 -8.45 18.38
N ASP A 161 -14.00 -7.56 17.91
CA ASP A 161 -14.06 -6.99 16.57
C ASP A 161 -13.12 -7.69 15.57
N ARG A 162 -13.69 -8.23 14.49
CA ARG A 162 -12.94 -8.96 13.45
C ARG A 162 -12.05 -8.08 12.58
N ILE A 163 -12.36 -6.79 12.43
CA ILE A 163 -11.52 -5.87 11.65
C ILE A 163 -10.27 -5.54 12.47
N LEU A 164 -10.41 -5.28 13.76
CA LEU A 164 -9.25 -5.04 14.65
C LEU A 164 -8.31 -6.24 14.72
N GLN A 165 -8.86 -7.46 14.78
CA GLN A 165 -8.08 -8.71 14.78
C GLN A 165 -7.37 -8.99 13.44
N ALA A 166 -7.97 -8.60 12.31
CA ALA A 166 -7.41 -8.84 10.97
C ALA A 166 -6.53 -7.69 10.44
N MET A 167 -6.63 -6.48 11.01
CA MET A 167 -5.99 -5.27 10.50
C MET A 167 -5.22 -4.54 11.61
N GLY A 168 -4.00 -5.00 11.89
CA GLY A 168 -3.13 -4.41 12.92
C GLY A 168 -2.88 -2.90 12.75
N ASN A 169 -2.86 -2.39 11.51
CA ASN A 169 -2.77 -0.96 11.20
C ASN A 169 -4.01 -0.16 11.64
N VAL A 170 -5.21 -0.73 11.52
CA VAL A 170 -6.45 -0.13 12.02
C VAL A 170 -6.48 -0.16 13.55
N THR A 171 -5.99 -1.25 14.16
CA THR A 171 -5.81 -1.37 15.61
C THR A 171 -4.83 -0.33 16.16
N LEU A 172 -3.68 -0.11 15.50
CA LEU A 172 -2.77 0.98 15.85
C LEU A 172 -3.43 2.35 15.75
N ALA A 173 -4.26 2.61 14.73
CA ALA A 173 -4.92 3.89 14.56
C ALA A 173 -5.93 4.18 15.69
N LEU A 174 -6.71 3.18 16.12
CA LEU A 174 -7.61 3.36 17.27
C LEU A 174 -6.87 3.40 18.61
N HIS A 175 -5.78 2.64 18.77
CA HIS A 175 -4.92 2.72 19.95
C HIS A 175 -4.33 4.12 20.10
N LEU A 176 -3.72 4.64 19.04
CA LEU A 176 -3.18 6.01 18.98
C LEU A 176 -4.22 7.08 19.35
N LEU A 177 -5.49 6.91 18.96
CA LEU A 177 -6.56 7.85 19.34
C LEU A 177 -7.03 7.68 20.80
N CYS A 178 -7.05 6.46 21.33
CA CYS A 178 -7.37 6.23 22.74
C CYS A 178 -6.30 6.85 23.64
N GLU A 179 -5.02 6.58 23.35
CA GLU A 179 -3.88 7.14 24.09
C GLU A 179 -3.76 8.66 23.91
N ARG A 180 -4.05 9.20 22.72
CA ARG A 180 -4.12 10.67 22.50
C ARG A 180 -5.14 11.36 23.39
N ALA A 181 -6.23 10.68 23.73
CA ALA A 181 -7.32 11.23 24.52
C ALA A 181 -7.20 10.95 26.03
N ASP A 182 -6.15 10.26 26.48
CA ASP A 182 -5.82 10.08 27.89
C ASP A 182 -4.66 11.04 28.31
N PRO A 183 -4.92 12.06 29.14
CA PRO A 183 -3.87 12.94 29.67
C PRO A 183 -2.82 12.24 30.56
N ALA A 184 -3.06 11.00 30.97
CA ALA A 184 -2.13 10.15 31.72
C ALA A 184 -1.45 9.07 30.87
N SER A 185 -1.63 9.05 29.54
CA SER A 185 -1.00 8.04 28.67
C SER A 185 0.52 8.07 28.76
N PHE A 186 1.12 6.88 28.90
CA PHE A 186 2.58 6.71 28.87
C PHE A 186 3.22 7.19 27.57
N TRP A 187 2.50 7.15 26.44
CA TRP A 187 3.00 7.60 25.13
C TRP A 187 2.69 9.07 24.84
N LEU A 188 2.12 9.84 25.78
CA LEU A 188 1.72 11.23 25.55
C LEU A 188 2.87 12.14 25.03
N PRO A 189 4.15 12.03 25.48
CA PRO A 189 5.25 12.81 24.90
C PRO A 189 5.44 12.55 23.39
N TYR A 190 5.41 11.28 22.98
CA TYR A 190 5.43 10.91 21.57
C TYR A 190 4.21 11.44 20.82
N ILE A 191 3.00 11.30 21.37
CA ILE A 191 1.76 11.69 20.71
C ILE A 191 1.62 13.21 20.55
N ARG A 192 2.19 14.01 21.47
CA ARG A 192 2.32 15.47 21.34
C ARG A 192 3.35 15.85 20.26
N SER A 193 4.39 15.05 20.08
CA SER A 193 5.46 15.25 19.08
C SER A 193 5.08 14.89 17.63
N LEU A 194 3.92 14.28 17.39
CA LEU A 194 3.45 13.93 16.04
C LEU A 194 3.00 15.17 15.22
N PRO A 195 3.02 15.09 13.87
CA PRO A 195 2.36 16.08 13.01
C PRO A 195 0.88 16.25 13.34
N GLN A 196 0.34 17.46 13.21
CA GLN A 196 -1.11 17.71 13.37
C GLN A 196 -1.89 17.47 12.08
N GLU A 197 -1.25 17.62 10.92
CA GLU A 197 -1.77 17.31 9.59
C GLU A 197 -0.70 16.56 8.77
N TYR A 198 -1.10 15.97 7.64
CA TYR A 198 -0.25 15.16 6.76
C TYR A 198 -0.60 15.44 5.30
N ASP A 199 0.34 15.23 4.39
CA ASP A 199 0.15 15.46 2.95
C ASP A 199 -0.23 14.17 2.18
N THR A 200 -0.90 13.23 2.86
CA THR A 200 -1.51 12.07 2.19
C THR A 200 -2.74 12.47 1.38
N PRO A 201 -3.16 11.70 0.34
CA PRO A 201 -4.31 12.03 -0.50
C PRO A 201 -5.66 12.18 0.23
N LEU A 202 -5.75 11.78 1.50
CA LEU A 202 -6.87 12.08 2.40
C LEU A 202 -7.01 13.57 2.75
N TYR A 203 -5.98 14.39 2.49
CA TYR A 203 -5.94 15.83 2.77
C TYR A 203 -6.10 16.70 1.51
N TYR A 204 -5.89 16.12 0.33
CA TYR A 204 -5.96 16.79 -0.96
C TYR A 204 -7.36 17.37 -1.22
N GLN A 205 -7.43 18.47 -1.99
CA GLN A 205 -8.71 18.96 -2.50
C GLN A 205 -9.24 18.08 -3.64
N GLN A 206 -10.49 18.32 -4.05
CA GLN A 206 -11.10 17.58 -5.13
C GLN A 206 -10.32 17.81 -6.43
N GLU A 207 -9.86 19.05 -6.62
CA GLU A 207 -9.13 19.57 -7.76
C GLU A 207 -7.72 18.92 -7.86
N ASP A 208 -7.01 18.75 -6.74
CA ASP A 208 -5.71 18.07 -6.70
C ASP A 208 -5.85 16.59 -7.12
N VAL A 209 -6.86 15.87 -6.62
CA VAL A 209 -7.09 14.47 -7.03
C VAL A 209 -7.58 14.38 -8.48
N GLN A 210 -8.28 15.40 -8.99
CA GLN A 210 -8.70 15.47 -10.39
C GLN A 210 -7.50 15.52 -11.37
N LEU A 211 -6.35 16.06 -10.94
CA LEU A 211 -5.10 16.07 -11.72
C LEU A 211 -4.53 14.66 -11.95
N LEU A 212 -4.87 13.69 -11.09
CA LEU A 212 -4.47 12.28 -11.22
C LEU A 212 -5.39 11.48 -12.14
N LEU A 213 -6.51 12.02 -12.65
CA LEU A 213 -7.39 11.24 -13.53
C LEU A 213 -6.66 10.77 -14.80
N CYS A 214 -6.71 9.45 -15.03
CA CYS A 214 -5.96 8.69 -16.05
C CYS A 214 -4.46 8.46 -15.77
N THR A 215 -4.01 8.61 -14.52
CA THR A 215 -2.80 7.94 -14.01
C THR A 215 -3.08 6.50 -13.59
N GLN A 216 -2.05 5.77 -13.17
CA GLN A 216 -2.20 4.48 -12.49
C GLN A 216 -2.49 4.67 -11.00
N ALA A 217 -1.81 5.62 -10.34
CA ALA A 217 -1.93 5.89 -8.91
C ALA A 217 -3.34 6.31 -8.46
N VAL A 218 -4.15 6.92 -9.34
CA VAL A 218 -5.48 7.46 -8.96
C VAL A 218 -6.39 6.40 -8.37
N GLN A 219 -6.36 5.16 -8.86
CA GLN A 219 -7.25 4.13 -8.35
C GLN A 219 -6.91 3.71 -6.91
N ASP A 220 -5.63 3.75 -6.54
CA ASP A 220 -5.20 3.49 -5.17
C ASP A 220 -5.62 4.67 -4.25
N VAL A 221 -5.59 5.92 -4.75
CA VAL A 221 -6.13 7.11 -4.05
C VAL A 221 -7.64 7.01 -3.82
N LEU A 222 -8.44 6.68 -4.85
CA LEU A 222 -9.90 6.57 -4.71
C LEU A 222 -10.27 5.46 -3.71
N ASN A 223 -9.55 4.33 -3.77
CA ASN A 223 -9.73 3.24 -2.82
C ASN A 223 -9.29 3.59 -1.40
N GLN A 224 -8.18 4.32 -1.20
CA GLN A 224 -7.78 4.83 0.11
C GLN A 224 -8.89 5.66 0.74
N TYR A 225 -9.47 6.62 -0.01
CA TYR A 225 -10.55 7.47 0.49
C TYR A 225 -11.83 6.67 0.81
N LYS A 226 -12.27 5.76 -0.08
CA LYS A 226 -13.45 4.88 0.14
C LYS A 226 -13.23 3.94 1.33
N ASN A 227 -12.01 3.43 1.54
CA ASN A 227 -11.66 2.56 2.66
C ASN A 227 -11.67 3.32 3.99
N THR A 228 -10.99 4.46 4.07
CA THR A 228 -10.96 5.31 5.28
C THR A 228 -12.37 5.75 5.67
N ALA A 229 -13.19 6.20 4.71
CA ALA A 229 -14.58 6.58 4.95
C ALA A 229 -15.46 5.42 5.43
N ARG A 230 -15.29 4.21 4.86
CA ARG A 230 -16.01 3.00 5.32
C ARG A 230 -15.62 2.63 6.75
N GLN A 231 -14.32 2.59 7.05
CA GLN A 231 -13.80 2.23 8.36
C GLN A 231 -14.24 3.24 9.43
N TYR A 232 -14.09 4.54 9.18
CA TYR A 232 -14.59 5.57 10.09
C TYR A 232 -16.08 5.39 10.40
N ALA A 233 -16.92 5.21 9.37
CA ALA A 233 -18.36 5.05 9.56
C ALA A 233 -18.72 3.74 10.30
N TYR A 234 -17.94 2.68 10.10
CA TYR A 234 -18.05 1.42 10.84
C TYR A 234 -17.69 1.61 12.32
N PHE A 235 -16.50 2.14 12.62
CA PHE A 235 -16.03 2.30 13.99
C PHE A 235 -16.81 3.36 14.77
N TYR A 236 -17.31 4.42 14.12
CA TYR A 236 -18.22 5.38 14.76
C TYR A 236 -19.48 4.66 15.25
N LYS A 237 -20.10 3.81 14.41
CA LYS A 237 -21.25 3.00 14.80
C LYS A 237 -20.90 1.97 15.89
N LEU A 238 -19.74 1.31 15.79
CA LEU A 238 -19.26 0.37 16.80
C LEU A 238 -19.10 1.05 18.15
N VAL A 239 -18.32 2.14 18.23
CA VAL A 239 -18.09 2.90 19.47
C VAL A 239 -19.40 3.43 20.05
N GLN A 240 -20.31 3.92 19.21
CA GLN A 240 -21.59 4.47 19.70
C GLN A 240 -22.60 3.40 20.16
N THR A 241 -22.56 2.17 19.63
CA THR A 241 -23.55 1.12 20.00
C THR A 241 -23.02 -0.04 20.84
N HIS A 242 -21.72 -0.36 20.81
CA HIS A 242 -21.20 -1.60 21.41
C HIS A 242 -20.93 -1.46 22.92
N PRO A 243 -21.41 -2.38 23.79
CA PRO A 243 -21.23 -2.26 25.25
C PRO A 243 -19.76 -2.21 25.69
N ALA A 244 -18.88 -2.99 25.05
CA ALA A 244 -17.45 -2.99 25.39
C ALA A 244 -16.72 -1.67 25.05
N ALA A 245 -17.29 -0.86 24.15
CA ALA A 245 -16.76 0.46 23.79
C ALA A 245 -17.19 1.59 24.75
N SER A 246 -18.02 1.29 25.76
CA SER A 246 -18.57 2.30 26.70
C SER A 246 -17.54 3.04 27.55
N LYS A 247 -16.32 2.50 27.68
CA LYS A 247 -15.21 3.11 28.42
C LYS A 247 -14.18 3.83 27.53
N LEU A 248 -14.27 3.72 26.20
CA LEU A 248 -13.30 4.36 25.31
C LEU A 248 -13.52 5.88 25.33
N PRO A 249 -12.47 6.71 25.37
CA PRO A 249 -12.62 8.17 25.28
C PRO A 249 -13.27 8.61 23.95
N LEU A 250 -13.13 7.78 22.91
CA LEU A 250 -13.80 7.91 21.61
C LEU A 250 -15.34 7.93 21.70
N LYS A 251 -15.91 7.54 22.85
CA LYS A 251 -17.35 7.56 23.11
C LYS A 251 -17.92 8.98 23.14
N ASP A 252 -17.18 9.91 23.75
CA ASP A 252 -17.60 11.30 23.95
C ASP A 252 -17.22 12.20 22.77
N GLY A 253 -16.15 11.84 22.03
CA GLY A 253 -15.77 12.47 20.78
C GLY A 253 -14.94 11.57 19.87
N PHE A 254 -15.43 11.36 18.65
CA PHE A 254 -14.71 10.68 17.57
C PHE A 254 -15.16 11.26 16.23
N SER A 255 -14.29 12.02 15.57
CA SER A 255 -14.58 12.68 14.30
C SER A 255 -13.94 11.97 13.11
N PHE A 256 -14.38 12.32 11.90
CA PHE A 256 -13.69 11.86 10.69
C PHE A 256 -12.25 12.39 10.64
N ASP A 257 -12.00 13.59 11.20
CA ASP A 257 -10.66 14.17 11.26
C ASP A 257 -9.75 13.44 12.27
N ASP A 258 -10.28 12.97 13.40
CA ASP A 258 -9.57 12.08 14.32
C ASP A 258 -9.13 10.80 13.60
N TYR A 259 -10.06 10.11 12.95
CA TYR A 259 -9.74 8.86 12.24
C TYR A 259 -8.78 9.08 11.06
N ARG A 260 -8.97 10.17 10.29
CA ARG A 260 -8.10 10.56 9.18
C ARG A 260 -6.67 10.85 9.66
N TRP A 261 -6.51 11.63 10.73
CA TRP A 261 -5.22 11.90 11.35
C TRP A 261 -4.55 10.61 11.84
N ALA A 262 -5.32 9.71 12.47
CA ALA A 262 -4.78 8.48 13.02
C ALA A 262 -4.32 7.49 11.94
N VAL A 263 -5.12 7.24 10.90
CA VAL A 263 -4.68 6.36 9.80
C VAL A 263 -3.53 6.96 9.00
N SER A 264 -3.46 8.30 8.87
CA SER A 264 -2.30 8.97 8.26
C SER A 264 -1.04 8.83 9.13
N SER A 265 -1.15 9.05 10.44
CA SER A 265 -0.04 8.83 11.40
C SER A 265 0.50 7.40 11.31
N VAL A 266 -0.40 6.41 11.22
CA VAL A 266 -0.01 5.01 11.09
C VAL A 266 0.59 4.71 9.72
N MET A 267 -0.06 5.05 8.61
CA MET A 267 0.46 4.67 7.28
C MET A 267 1.80 5.32 6.94
N THR A 268 2.05 6.52 7.46
CA THR A 268 3.28 7.29 7.22
C THR A 268 4.46 6.87 8.09
N ARG A 269 4.23 6.20 9.25
CA ARG A 269 5.25 5.93 10.29
C ARG A 269 5.27 4.49 10.86
N GLN A 270 4.37 3.60 10.44
CA GLN A 270 4.34 2.21 10.91
C GLN A 270 5.48 1.35 10.34
N ASN A 271 5.96 0.42 11.15
CA ASN A 271 7.02 -0.52 10.83
C ASN A 271 6.58 -1.95 11.17
N GLN A 272 7.18 -2.94 10.52
CA GLN A 272 7.06 -4.33 10.94
C GLN A 272 8.27 -4.70 11.80
N ILE A 273 8.02 -5.28 12.97
CA ILE A 273 9.04 -5.78 13.89
C ILE A 273 8.70 -7.21 14.32
N PRO A 274 9.66 -8.03 14.77
CA PRO A 274 9.34 -9.31 15.40
C PRO A 274 8.55 -9.12 16.71
N THR A 275 7.71 -10.09 17.04
CA THR A 275 7.11 -10.22 18.37
C THR A 275 8.19 -10.55 19.43
N VAL A 276 7.88 -10.42 20.73
CA VAL A 276 8.84 -10.63 21.84
C VAL A 276 9.44 -12.04 21.83
N ASP A 277 8.69 -13.03 21.34
CA ASP A 277 9.09 -14.43 21.18
C ASP A 277 9.77 -14.74 19.83
N GLY A 278 9.99 -13.73 18.98
CA GLY A 278 10.56 -13.87 17.63
C GLY A 278 9.71 -14.65 16.61
N SER A 279 8.60 -15.29 17.04
CA SER A 279 7.86 -16.26 16.23
C SER A 279 7.06 -15.66 15.06
N ARG A 280 6.72 -14.37 15.15
CA ARG A 280 5.81 -13.67 14.23
C ARG A 280 6.27 -12.23 14.05
N VAL A 281 5.66 -11.53 13.09
CA VAL A 281 5.78 -10.07 12.94
C VAL A 281 4.54 -9.35 13.46
N THR A 282 4.75 -8.17 14.02
CA THR A 282 3.71 -7.23 14.46
C THR A 282 3.95 -5.84 13.88
N LEU A 283 2.94 -4.98 13.91
CA LEU A 283 3.05 -3.60 13.47
C LEU A 283 3.32 -2.69 14.68
N ALA A 284 4.26 -1.76 14.51
CA ALA A 284 4.67 -0.81 15.55
C ALA A 284 4.89 0.61 15.01
N LEU A 285 4.57 1.60 15.84
CA LEU A 285 5.13 2.95 15.78
C LEU A 285 6.39 2.98 16.65
N ILE A 286 7.48 3.59 16.14
CA ILE A 286 8.79 3.62 16.79
C ILE A 286 9.17 5.09 17.08
N PRO A 287 8.86 5.61 18.29
CA PRO A 287 9.18 6.99 18.65
C PRO A 287 10.66 7.31 18.52
N LEU A 288 10.96 8.60 18.32
CA LEU A 288 12.30 9.18 18.12
C LEU A 288 12.99 8.74 16.83
N TRP A 289 13.11 7.44 16.56
CA TRP A 289 13.64 6.92 15.28
C TRP A 289 12.79 7.38 14.09
N ASP A 290 11.45 7.39 14.22
CA ASP A 290 10.53 7.80 13.16
C ASP A 290 10.60 9.31 12.81
N MET A 291 11.47 10.08 13.48
CA MET A 291 11.85 11.45 13.12
C MET A 291 13.01 11.53 12.12
N CYS A 292 13.64 10.42 11.72
CA CYS A 292 14.61 10.44 10.62
C CYS A 292 13.87 10.57 9.27
N ASN A 293 14.30 11.50 8.41
CA ASN A 293 13.71 11.69 7.08
C ASN A 293 14.29 10.72 6.03
N HIS A 294 13.68 10.64 4.85
CA HIS A 294 14.08 9.72 3.79
C HIS A 294 15.21 10.24 2.88
N THR A 295 16.20 9.40 2.59
CA THR A 295 17.06 9.52 1.39
C THR A 295 17.30 8.16 0.71
N ASN A 296 17.80 8.14 -0.54
CA ASN A 296 18.23 6.93 -1.26
C ASN A 296 19.34 6.20 -0.48
N GLY A 297 19.34 4.86 -0.47
CA GLY A 297 20.33 4.08 0.27
C GLY A 297 19.95 2.60 0.45
N LEU A 298 20.40 2.00 1.55
CA LEU A 298 20.04 0.65 2.00
C LEU A 298 19.42 0.70 3.40
N ILE A 299 18.66 -0.33 3.79
CA ILE A 299 18.02 -0.38 5.11
C ILE A 299 19.09 -0.63 6.18
N THR A 300 19.41 0.40 6.97
CA THR A 300 20.37 0.32 8.09
C THR A 300 19.70 0.29 9.48
N THR A 301 18.40 0.02 9.53
CA THR A 301 17.64 -0.20 10.76
C THR A 301 17.27 -1.67 10.90
N GLY A 302 17.62 -2.27 12.04
CA GLY A 302 17.28 -3.64 12.41
C GLY A 302 16.47 -3.71 13.71
N TYR A 303 16.12 -4.93 14.10
CA TYR A 303 15.54 -5.21 15.41
C TYR A 303 16.43 -6.21 16.16
N ASN A 304 17.00 -5.78 17.28
CA ASN A 304 17.80 -6.61 18.16
C ASN A 304 16.86 -7.31 19.16
N LEU A 305 16.73 -8.64 19.03
CA LEU A 305 15.91 -9.48 19.91
C LEU A 305 16.59 -9.80 21.25
N GLU A 306 17.91 -9.67 21.37
CA GLU A 306 18.64 -9.93 22.62
C GLU A 306 18.51 -8.75 23.60
N ASP A 307 18.58 -7.52 23.09
CA ASP A 307 18.35 -6.28 23.85
C ASP A 307 16.89 -5.74 23.77
N ASP A 308 15.98 -6.48 23.12
CA ASP A 308 14.57 -6.14 22.83
C ASP A 308 14.35 -4.68 22.38
N ARG A 309 15.09 -4.25 21.36
CA ARG A 309 15.11 -2.86 20.87
C ARG A 309 15.27 -2.73 19.36
N CYS A 310 14.72 -1.66 18.80
CA CYS A 310 15.10 -1.20 17.46
C CYS A 310 16.52 -0.62 17.50
N GLU A 311 17.31 -0.84 16.46
CA GLU A 311 18.67 -0.31 16.32
C GLU A 311 18.86 0.26 14.92
N CYS A 312 19.48 1.43 14.82
CA CYS A 312 19.81 2.07 13.55
C CYS A 312 21.29 2.44 13.53
N VAL A 313 22.02 1.89 12.56
CA VAL A 313 23.35 2.37 12.21
C VAL A 313 23.24 3.47 11.15
N ALA A 314 24.19 4.40 11.13
CA ALA A 314 24.16 5.50 10.17
C ALA A 314 24.37 4.99 8.73
N LEU A 315 23.51 5.44 7.82
CA LEU A 315 23.52 5.08 6.39
C LEU A 315 24.78 5.57 5.66
N GLN A 316 25.39 6.64 6.16
CA GLN A 316 26.59 7.29 5.63
C GLN A 316 27.23 8.13 6.75
N ASP A 317 28.38 8.74 6.47
CA ASP A 317 28.91 9.81 7.32
C ASP A 317 27.93 11.00 7.37
N TYR A 318 27.69 11.52 8.58
CA TYR A 318 26.98 12.78 8.83
C TYR A 318 27.86 13.67 9.71
N LYS A 319 28.05 14.94 9.34
CA LYS A 319 28.81 15.89 10.14
C LYS A 319 27.94 16.63 11.14
N GLU A 320 28.58 17.25 12.12
CA GLU A 320 27.90 18.17 13.04
C GLU A 320 27.03 19.21 12.26
N ASN A 321 25.75 19.28 12.61
CA ASN A 321 24.69 20.10 12.00
C ASN A 321 24.13 19.63 10.64
N GLU A 322 24.55 18.49 10.10
CA GLU A 322 23.87 17.87 8.95
C GLU A 322 22.58 17.13 9.37
N GLN A 323 21.62 16.97 8.45
CA GLN A 323 20.41 16.17 8.69
C GLN A 323 20.76 14.67 8.62
N VAL A 324 20.31 13.92 9.63
CA VAL A 324 20.43 12.46 9.65
C VAL A 324 19.23 11.87 8.95
N TYR A 325 19.50 11.04 7.93
CA TYR A 325 18.50 10.42 7.08
C TYR A 325 18.53 8.89 7.22
N ILE A 326 17.47 8.23 6.76
CA ILE A 326 17.39 6.77 6.62
C ILE A 326 16.74 6.39 5.27
N PHE A 327 16.93 5.14 4.86
CA PHE A 327 16.25 4.58 3.69
C PHE A 327 14.93 3.90 4.11
N TYR A 328 13.78 4.44 3.69
CA TYR A 328 12.42 3.94 4.01
C TYR A 328 12.04 2.60 3.30
N GLY A 329 12.99 1.98 2.60
CA GLY A 329 12.77 0.83 1.72
C GLY A 329 12.52 1.23 0.26
N THR A 330 12.53 0.24 -0.63
CA THR A 330 12.49 0.35 -2.10
C THR A 330 11.10 0.72 -2.64
N ARG A 331 10.53 1.84 -2.18
CA ARG A 331 9.16 2.27 -2.54
C ARG A 331 9.12 3.08 -3.83
N SER A 332 8.01 2.98 -4.56
CA SER A 332 7.74 3.87 -5.71
C SER A 332 7.27 5.25 -5.25
N ASN A 333 7.32 6.27 -6.12
CA ASN A 333 6.75 7.57 -5.80
C ASN A 333 5.22 7.53 -5.67
N ALA A 334 4.54 6.59 -6.34
CA ALA A 334 3.13 6.33 -6.08
C ALA A 334 2.90 5.85 -4.63
N GLU A 335 3.75 4.95 -4.13
CA GLU A 335 3.71 4.48 -2.75
C GLU A 335 4.08 5.57 -1.74
N PHE A 336 5.13 6.36 -2.00
CA PHE A 336 5.51 7.48 -1.12
C PHE A 336 4.42 8.56 -1.07
N VAL A 337 3.83 8.99 -2.19
CA VAL A 337 2.78 10.01 -2.18
C VAL A 337 1.53 9.48 -1.46
N ILE A 338 1.11 8.24 -1.74
CA ILE A 338 -0.14 7.70 -1.19
C ILE A 338 0.00 7.32 0.29
N HIS A 339 1.13 6.76 0.71
CA HIS A 339 1.29 6.20 2.07
C HIS A 339 2.22 7.00 2.98
N ASN A 340 3.18 7.76 2.45
CA ASN A 340 4.08 8.60 3.25
C ASN A 340 3.78 10.11 3.11
N GLY A 341 2.98 10.53 2.12
CA GLY A 341 2.55 11.91 1.91
C GLY A 341 3.54 12.81 1.15
N PHE A 342 4.62 12.26 0.59
CA PHE A 342 5.64 13.05 -0.13
C PHE A 342 6.03 12.40 -1.46
N PHE A 343 6.60 13.20 -2.35
CA PHE A 343 7.23 12.74 -3.60
C PHE A 343 8.74 12.82 -3.43
N PHE A 344 9.46 11.75 -3.72
CA PHE A 344 10.92 11.74 -3.62
C PHE A 344 11.54 11.99 -5.00
N GLN A 345 12.25 13.12 -5.11
CA GLN A 345 13.00 13.46 -6.31
C GLN A 345 14.15 12.46 -6.50
N ASP A 346 14.38 12.03 -7.73
CA ASP A 346 15.46 11.10 -8.11
C ASP A 346 15.45 9.76 -7.34
N ASN A 347 14.24 9.26 -7.04
CA ASN A 347 13.99 7.94 -6.45
C ASN A 347 14.52 6.81 -7.35
N ALA A 348 15.57 6.12 -6.90
CA ALA A 348 16.23 5.04 -7.64
C ALA A 348 15.42 3.73 -7.76
N HIS A 349 14.25 3.66 -7.12
CA HIS A 349 13.37 2.48 -7.08
C HIS A 349 11.98 2.75 -7.69
N ASP A 350 11.79 3.91 -8.33
CA ASP A 350 10.50 4.30 -8.89
C ASP A 350 10.09 3.42 -10.09
N ARG A 351 8.78 3.21 -10.22
CA ARG A 351 8.21 2.18 -11.09
C ARG A 351 6.73 2.38 -11.36
N VAL A 352 6.30 1.97 -12.56
CA VAL A 352 4.88 1.88 -12.94
C VAL A 352 4.46 0.43 -13.12
N LYS A 353 3.16 0.15 -12.96
CA LYS A 353 2.57 -1.18 -13.11
C LYS A 353 2.30 -1.45 -14.60
N ILE A 354 2.57 -2.68 -15.05
CA ILE A 354 2.21 -3.16 -16.41
C ILE A 354 1.52 -4.52 -16.32
N LYS A 355 0.22 -4.55 -16.66
CA LYS A 355 -0.56 -5.79 -16.68
C LYS A 355 -0.39 -6.52 -18.01
N LEU A 356 0.13 -7.74 -17.96
CA LEU A 356 0.35 -8.62 -19.12
C LEU A 356 -0.23 -10.02 -18.87
N GLY A 357 -0.50 -10.76 -19.93
CA GLY A 357 -0.97 -12.13 -19.83
C GLY A 357 -1.13 -12.79 -21.20
N VAL A 358 -0.96 -14.11 -21.24
CA VAL A 358 -1.18 -14.93 -22.43
C VAL A 358 -2.70 -15.07 -22.65
N SER A 359 -3.18 -14.81 -23.87
CA SER A 359 -4.62 -14.89 -24.14
C SER A 359 -5.08 -16.36 -24.18
N LYS A 360 -6.20 -16.68 -23.52
CA LYS A 360 -6.85 -18.01 -23.64
C LYS A 360 -7.34 -18.34 -25.06
N SER A 361 -7.40 -17.34 -25.95
CA SER A 361 -7.68 -17.53 -27.38
C SER A 361 -6.43 -17.78 -28.23
N GLU A 362 -5.22 -17.75 -27.64
CA GLU A 362 -3.99 -18.02 -28.38
C GLU A 362 -3.81 -19.53 -28.62
N ARG A 363 -3.50 -19.91 -29.87
CA ARG A 363 -3.25 -21.31 -30.29
C ARG A 363 -2.18 -22.01 -29.44
N LEU A 364 -1.18 -21.28 -28.97
CA LEU A 364 -0.06 -21.74 -28.16
C LEU A 364 -0.25 -21.54 -26.65
N TYR A 365 -1.45 -21.12 -26.19
CA TYR A 365 -1.71 -20.80 -24.78
C TYR A 365 -1.27 -21.90 -23.81
N ALA A 366 -1.59 -23.16 -24.10
CA ALA A 366 -1.27 -24.28 -23.22
C ALA A 366 0.25 -24.48 -23.06
N MET A 367 1.01 -24.39 -24.16
CA MET A 367 2.47 -24.52 -24.16
C MET A 367 3.13 -23.34 -23.45
N LYS A 368 2.68 -22.11 -23.71
CA LYS A 368 3.18 -20.91 -23.01
C LYS A 368 2.87 -20.95 -21.51
N ALA A 369 1.66 -21.36 -21.14
CA ALA A 369 1.25 -21.47 -19.74
C ALA A 369 2.07 -22.54 -18.99
N GLU A 370 2.40 -23.66 -19.62
CA GLU A 370 3.27 -24.71 -19.06
C GLU A 370 4.72 -24.23 -18.87
N VAL A 371 5.33 -23.59 -19.87
CA VAL A 371 6.70 -23.03 -19.72
C VAL A 371 6.73 -21.95 -18.63
N LEU A 372 5.74 -21.07 -18.58
CA LEU A 372 5.62 -20.07 -17.51
C LEU A 372 5.43 -20.72 -16.14
N ALA A 373 4.61 -21.77 -16.02
CA ALA A 373 4.40 -22.50 -14.77
C ALA A 373 5.68 -23.16 -14.26
N ARG A 374 6.46 -23.80 -15.15
CA ARG A 374 7.79 -24.36 -14.80
C ARG A 374 8.80 -23.29 -14.38
N ALA A 375 8.68 -22.07 -14.93
CA ALA A 375 9.47 -20.91 -14.53
C ALA A 375 8.95 -20.20 -13.25
N GLY A 376 7.86 -20.69 -12.62
CA GLY A 376 7.24 -20.05 -11.45
C GLY A 376 6.48 -18.75 -11.75
N ILE A 377 6.16 -18.49 -13.03
CA ILE A 377 5.55 -17.23 -13.50
C ILE A 377 4.06 -17.43 -13.78
N PRO A 378 3.16 -16.58 -13.24
CA PRO A 378 1.74 -16.63 -13.61
C PRO A 378 1.49 -16.27 -15.07
N ALA A 379 0.65 -17.04 -15.77
CA ALA A 379 0.24 -16.78 -17.17
C ALA A 379 -0.52 -15.44 -17.37
N SER A 380 -0.89 -14.74 -16.30
CA SER A 380 -1.40 -13.37 -16.29
C SER A 380 -0.99 -12.70 -14.98
N CYS A 381 -0.28 -11.57 -15.05
CA CYS A 381 0.29 -10.89 -13.89
C CYS A 381 0.32 -9.37 -14.05
N VAL A 382 0.64 -8.66 -12.96
CA VAL A 382 0.96 -7.23 -12.97
C VAL A 382 2.43 -7.10 -12.64
N PHE A 383 3.24 -6.85 -13.65
CA PHE A 383 4.68 -6.63 -13.53
C PHE A 383 4.97 -5.14 -13.27
N ALA A 384 6.23 -4.80 -13.07
CA ALA A 384 6.71 -3.41 -12.98
C ALA A 384 7.55 -3.04 -14.21
N LEU A 385 7.47 -1.77 -14.62
CA LEU A 385 8.52 -1.09 -15.40
C LEU A 385 9.24 -0.12 -14.48
N HIS A 386 10.57 -0.14 -14.49
CA HIS A 386 11.41 0.63 -13.58
C HIS A 386 11.98 1.89 -14.25
N CYS A 387 12.37 2.88 -13.45
CA CYS A 387 13.03 4.11 -13.92
C CYS A 387 14.44 3.88 -14.53
N ASN A 388 15.12 2.81 -14.11
CA ASN A 388 16.50 2.47 -14.47
C ASN A 388 16.58 1.67 -15.80
N ASP A 389 17.77 1.52 -16.39
CA ASP A 389 18.04 0.54 -17.46
C ASP A 389 18.74 -0.70 -16.86
N PRO A 390 18.30 -1.94 -17.15
CA PRO A 390 17.12 -2.29 -17.93
C PRO A 390 15.79 -1.94 -17.21
N PRO A 391 14.76 -1.46 -17.94
CA PRO A 391 13.48 -1.05 -17.37
C PRO A 391 12.59 -2.23 -16.95
N ILE A 392 13.06 -3.47 -17.08
CA ILE A 392 12.30 -4.70 -16.80
C ILE A 392 13.10 -5.64 -15.89
N SER A 393 12.41 -6.32 -14.98
CA SER A 393 13.02 -7.36 -14.14
C SER A 393 13.24 -8.67 -14.92
N ALA A 394 14.10 -9.55 -14.40
CA ALA A 394 14.32 -10.89 -14.94
C ALA A 394 13.01 -11.69 -15.13
N GLN A 395 12.05 -11.56 -14.19
CA GLN A 395 10.74 -12.22 -14.30
C GLN A 395 9.90 -11.66 -15.47
N LEU A 396 9.96 -10.34 -15.72
CA LEU A 396 9.27 -9.72 -16.85
C LEU A 396 9.96 -10.05 -18.18
N LEU A 397 11.30 -10.11 -18.22
CA LEU A 397 12.05 -10.59 -19.40
C LEU A 397 11.68 -12.04 -19.74
N ALA A 398 11.69 -12.94 -18.75
CA ALA A 398 11.27 -14.33 -18.91
C ALA A 398 9.83 -14.44 -19.43
N PHE A 399 8.90 -13.66 -18.84
CA PHE A 399 7.52 -13.62 -19.33
C PHE A 399 7.43 -13.14 -20.78
N LEU A 400 8.13 -12.05 -21.13
CA LEU A 400 8.09 -11.46 -22.47
C LEU A 400 8.71 -12.39 -23.52
N ARG A 401 9.79 -13.10 -23.19
CA ARG A 401 10.40 -14.13 -24.05
C ARG A 401 9.39 -15.22 -24.41
N VAL A 402 8.78 -15.85 -23.40
CA VAL A 402 7.77 -16.91 -23.59
C VAL A 402 6.51 -16.38 -24.28
N PHE A 403 6.11 -15.13 -24.00
CA PHE A 403 5.02 -14.46 -24.70
C PHE A 403 5.29 -14.28 -26.21
N CYS A 404 6.55 -14.15 -26.62
CA CYS A 404 6.97 -14.01 -28.02
C CYS A 404 7.49 -15.30 -28.70
N MET A 405 7.53 -16.43 -27.99
CA MET A 405 8.04 -17.70 -28.53
C MET A 405 7.19 -18.28 -29.67
N THR A 406 7.85 -18.95 -30.62
CA THR A 406 7.22 -19.84 -31.62
C THR A 406 6.87 -21.21 -31.03
N GLU A 407 6.27 -22.10 -31.82
CA GLU A 407 5.93 -23.47 -31.36
C GLU A 407 7.18 -24.34 -31.22
N GLU A 408 8.19 -24.09 -32.04
CA GLU A 408 9.51 -24.72 -32.05
C GLU A 408 10.29 -24.30 -30.80
N GLU A 409 10.38 -22.99 -30.55
CA GLU A 409 10.98 -22.43 -29.34
C GLU A 409 10.30 -22.98 -28.08
N LEU A 410 8.96 -23.12 -28.06
CA LEU A 410 8.25 -23.72 -26.92
C LEU A 410 8.53 -25.22 -26.76
N LYS A 411 8.64 -26.01 -27.83
CA LYS A 411 9.01 -27.45 -27.74
C LYS A 411 10.39 -27.60 -27.11
N ASP A 412 11.33 -26.74 -27.50
CA ASP A 412 12.71 -26.71 -27.01
C ASP A 412 12.87 -26.38 -25.52
N TYR A 413 11.82 -25.86 -24.87
CA TYR A 413 11.74 -25.57 -23.42
C TYR A 413 10.77 -26.53 -22.69
N LEU A 414 10.08 -27.42 -23.41
CA LEU A 414 9.14 -28.40 -22.85
C LEU A 414 9.67 -29.83 -22.90
N LEU A 415 10.56 -30.14 -23.86
CA LEU A 415 11.01 -31.47 -24.23
C LEU A 415 12.54 -31.55 -24.26
N GLY A 416 13.08 -32.72 -23.91
CA GLY A 416 14.53 -33.00 -23.92
C GLY A 416 15.25 -32.63 -22.63
N GLU A 417 16.42 -33.24 -22.42
CA GLU A 417 17.16 -33.22 -21.14
C GLU A 417 17.58 -31.79 -20.73
N ARG A 418 17.93 -30.92 -21.69
CA ARG A 418 18.35 -29.54 -21.45
C ARG A 418 17.20 -28.54 -21.22
N ALA A 419 15.94 -28.98 -21.18
CA ALA A 419 14.78 -28.09 -21.02
C ALA A 419 14.81 -27.31 -19.69
N ILE A 420 15.30 -27.94 -18.60
CA ILE A 420 15.40 -27.30 -17.28
C ILE A 420 16.43 -26.17 -17.29
N ASN A 421 17.64 -26.43 -17.80
CA ASN A 421 18.72 -25.43 -17.89
C ASN A 421 18.30 -24.22 -18.74
N LYS A 422 17.52 -24.44 -19.82
CA LYS A 422 16.92 -23.37 -20.63
C LYS A 422 15.86 -22.55 -19.86
N ILE A 423 15.03 -23.20 -19.03
CA ILE A 423 14.05 -22.49 -18.20
C ILE A 423 14.75 -21.59 -17.18
N PHE A 424 15.85 -22.05 -16.58
CA PHE A 424 16.66 -21.26 -15.65
C PHE A 424 17.21 -19.97 -16.29
N THR A 425 17.70 -20.03 -17.54
CA THR A 425 18.25 -18.85 -18.24
C THR A 425 17.19 -17.89 -18.80
N LEU A 426 15.89 -18.21 -18.75
CA LEU A 426 14.82 -17.33 -19.26
C LEU A 426 14.88 -15.90 -18.71
N GLY A 427 15.32 -15.72 -17.46
CA GLY A 427 15.43 -14.41 -16.82
C GLY A 427 16.73 -13.65 -17.10
N ASN A 428 17.77 -14.28 -17.66
CA ASN A 428 19.08 -13.64 -17.87
C ASN A 428 19.17 -12.99 -19.26
N SER A 429 19.46 -11.69 -19.29
CA SER A 429 19.69 -10.88 -20.51
C SER A 429 20.83 -11.37 -21.41
N GLU A 430 21.79 -12.12 -20.89
CA GLU A 430 22.96 -12.61 -21.62
C GLU A 430 22.65 -13.83 -22.50
N PHE A 431 21.63 -14.61 -22.11
CA PHE A 431 21.22 -15.86 -22.78
C PHE A 431 19.84 -15.70 -23.42
N PRO A 432 19.74 -15.13 -24.64
CA PRO A 432 18.49 -14.99 -25.36
C PRO A 432 17.99 -16.32 -25.95
N VAL A 433 16.66 -16.43 -26.14
CA VAL A 433 16.03 -17.58 -26.82
C VAL A 433 16.47 -17.66 -28.29
N SER A 434 16.38 -16.52 -28.97
CA SER A 434 16.84 -16.27 -30.34
C SER A 434 16.89 -14.74 -30.55
N TRP A 435 17.59 -14.27 -31.57
CA TRP A 435 17.60 -12.82 -31.88
C TRP A 435 16.20 -12.35 -32.32
N GLU A 436 15.46 -13.18 -33.05
CA GLU A 436 14.08 -12.95 -33.45
C GLU A 436 13.12 -12.87 -32.26
N ASN A 437 13.33 -13.67 -31.20
CA ASN A 437 12.54 -13.59 -29.98
C ASN A 437 12.75 -12.26 -29.25
N GLU A 438 14.01 -11.84 -29.09
CA GLU A 438 14.36 -10.52 -28.53
C GLU A 438 13.77 -9.37 -29.39
N ILE A 439 13.94 -9.40 -30.72
CA ILE A 439 13.37 -8.38 -31.62
C ILE A 439 11.85 -8.29 -31.44
N LYS A 440 11.13 -9.41 -31.40
CA LYS A 440 9.67 -9.42 -31.14
C LYS A 440 9.32 -8.82 -29.79
N LEU A 441 10.01 -9.20 -28.71
CA LEU A 441 9.65 -8.82 -27.35
C LEU A 441 9.94 -7.34 -27.05
N TRP A 442 11.06 -6.81 -27.56
CA TRP A 442 11.37 -5.39 -27.43
C TRP A 442 10.50 -4.52 -28.36
N THR A 443 10.10 -5.02 -29.54
CA THR A 443 9.05 -4.39 -30.37
C THR A 443 7.72 -4.30 -29.61
N PHE A 444 7.31 -5.38 -28.94
CA PHE A 444 6.10 -5.41 -28.13
C PHE A 444 6.18 -4.42 -26.97
N LEU A 445 7.31 -4.37 -26.25
CA LEU A 445 7.48 -3.46 -25.11
C LEU A 445 7.45 -1.99 -25.54
N GLU A 446 8.20 -1.61 -26.59
CA GLU A 446 8.16 -0.25 -27.16
C GLU A 446 6.73 0.14 -27.53
N THR A 447 6.03 -0.74 -28.27
CA THR A 447 4.65 -0.49 -28.71
C THR A 447 3.68 -0.38 -27.53
N ARG A 448 3.88 -1.19 -26.47
CA ARG A 448 3.01 -1.20 -25.29
C ARG A 448 3.24 0.01 -24.39
N ALA A 449 4.49 0.42 -24.17
CA ALA A 449 4.80 1.63 -23.42
C ALA A 449 4.26 2.89 -24.14
N ALA A 450 4.48 2.98 -25.46
CA ALA A 450 3.94 4.06 -26.29
C ALA A 450 2.40 4.07 -26.39
N LEU A 451 1.73 2.92 -26.18
CA LEU A 451 0.26 2.85 -26.08
C LEU A 451 -0.23 3.32 -24.70
N LEU A 452 0.47 2.97 -23.62
CA LEU A 452 0.14 3.42 -22.27
C LEU A 452 0.34 4.94 -22.11
N LEU A 453 1.38 5.52 -22.71
CA LEU A 453 1.56 6.98 -22.73
C LEU A 453 0.35 7.72 -23.34
N LYS A 454 -0.32 7.12 -24.33
CA LYS A 454 -1.51 7.70 -24.98
C LYS A 454 -2.79 7.61 -24.16
N THR A 455 -2.79 6.96 -22.98
CA THR A 455 -3.96 6.98 -22.08
C THR A 455 -3.93 8.13 -21.06
N TYR A 456 -2.81 8.82 -20.91
CA TYR A 456 -2.71 10.01 -20.05
C TYR A 456 -3.35 11.23 -20.75
N LYS A 457 -3.89 12.15 -19.95
CA LYS A 457 -4.56 13.37 -20.45
C LYS A 457 -3.60 14.50 -20.85
N THR A 458 -2.31 14.36 -20.58
CA THR A 458 -1.30 15.43 -20.65
C THR A 458 0.06 14.85 -21.04
N THR A 459 0.89 15.63 -21.74
CA THR A 459 2.28 15.27 -22.04
C THR A 459 3.23 15.65 -20.90
N SER A 460 4.46 15.15 -20.95
CA SER A 460 5.48 15.45 -19.94
C SER A 460 5.98 16.90 -20.03
N GLU A 461 5.84 17.55 -21.18
CA GLU A 461 6.17 18.97 -21.43
C GLU A 461 5.13 19.88 -20.79
N GLU A 462 3.84 19.54 -20.92
CA GLU A 462 2.75 20.27 -20.28
C GLU A 462 2.88 20.22 -18.75
N ASP A 463 3.26 19.06 -18.20
CA ASP A 463 3.50 18.91 -16.76
C ASP A 463 4.74 19.64 -16.27
N ARG A 464 5.85 19.61 -17.03
CA ARG A 464 7.03 20.45 -16.75
C ARG A 464 6.65 21.93 -16.69
N SER A 465 5.89 22.42 -17.68
CA SER A 465 5.39 23.81 -17.72
C SER A 465 4.34 24.15 -16.65
N ILE A 466 3.67 23.16 -16.07
CA ILE A 466 2.86 23.36 -14.86
C ILE A 466 3.76 23.50 -13.63
N LEU A 467 4.77 22.64 -13.45
CA LEU A 467 5.66 22.65 -12.29
C LEU A 467 6.57 23.89 -12.21
N GLU A 468 6.90 24.51 -13.35
CA GLU A 468 7.60 25.81 -13.44
C GLU A 468 6.85 26.97 -12.77
N LYS A 469 5.54 26.83 -12.52
CA LYS A 469 4.73 27.87 -11.88
C LYS A 469 5.11 27.95 -10.39
N PRO A 470 5.38 29.16 -9.84
CA PRO A 470 5.72 29.30 -8.43
C PRO A 470 4.54 28.97 -7.53
N ASP A 471 3.36 29.51 -7.85
CA ASP A 471 2.17 29.56 -6.98
C ASP A 471 1.34 28.25 -6.92
N LEU A 472 1.97 27.08 -7.05
CA LEU A 472 1.30 25.78 -6.86
C LEU A 472 1.16 25.45 -5.36
N SER A 473 0.01 24.90 -4.97
CA SER A 473 -0.12 24.22 -3.67
C SER A 473 0.78 22.97 -3.62
N LEU A 474 1.13 22.54 -2.40
CA LEU A 474 1.92 21.31 -2.22
C LEU A 474 1.21 20.09 -2.84
N HIS A 475 -0.10 19.92 -2.57
CA HIS A 475 -0.88 18.79 -3.09
C HIS A 475 -1.00 18.81 -4.63
N THR A 476 -1.17 19.98 -5.25
CA THR A 476 -1.13 20.14 -6.71
C THR A 476 0.26 19.80 -7.25
N ARG A 477 1.34 20.27 -6.60
CA ARG A 477 2.72 20.00 -7.04
C ARG A 477 3.04 18.50 -6.97
N LEU A 478 2.73 17.83 -5.86
CA LEU A 478 2.89 16.39 -5.67
C LEU A 478 2.08 15.58 -6.71
N ALA A 479 0.82 15.96 -6.98
CA ALA A 479 -0.02 15.28 -7.97
C ALA A 479 0.54 15.41 -9.41
N VAL A 480 1.12 16.56 -9.76
CA VAL A 480 1.74 16.78 -11.08
C VAL A 480 3.11 16.09 -11.18
N GLN A 481 3.93 16.10 -10.12
CA GLN A 481 5.19 15.34 -10.08
C GLN A 481 4.95 13.84 -10.26
N LEU A 482 3.97 13.27 -9.55
CA LEU A 482 3.63 11.85 -9.65
C LEU A 482 3.21 11.44 -11.06
N ARG A 483 2.28 12.17 -11.68
CA ARG A 483 1.83 11.85 -13.06
C ARG A 483 2.88 12.15 -14.13
N LEU A 484 3.87 13.00 -13.84
CA LEU A 484 5.03 13.22 -14.70
C LEU A 484 6.01 12.04 -14.60
N ALA A 485 6.33 11.58 -13.39
CA ALA A 485 7.17 10.40 -13.17
C ALA A 485 6.58 9.13 -13.83
N GLU A 486 5.27 8.89 -13.69
CA GLU A 486 4.60 7.76 -14.36
C GLU A 486 4.79 7.79 -15.89
N LYS A 487 4.83 8.97 -16.51
CA LYS A 487 5.10 9.11 -17.96
C LYS A 487 6.58 8.97 -18.30
N GLN A 488 7.48 9.58 -17.53
CA GLN A 488 8.93 9.49 -17.76
C GLN A 488 9.43 8.04 -17.72
N ILE A 489 8.90 7.21 -16.82
CA ILE A 489 9.23 5.77 -16.76
C ILE A 489 8.76 5.04 -18.04
N LEU A 490 7.58 5.38 -18.58
CA LEU A 490 7.08 4.82 -19.83
C LEU A 490 7.83 5.35 -21.07
N GLU A 491 8.27 6.61 -21.06
CA GLU A 491 9.13 7.21 -22.08
C GLU A 491 10.48 6.49 -22.12
N ASN A 492 11.12 6.29 -20.96
CA ASN A 492 12.36 5.54 -20.82
C ASN A 492 12.20 4.08 -21.27
N ALA A 493 11.15 3.39 -20.83
CA ALA A 493 10.88 2.00 -21.25
C ALA A 493 10.63 1.87 -22.76
N SER A 494 9.97 2.87 -23.37
CA SER A 494 9.79 2.94 -24.83
C SER A 494 11.11 3.18 -25.57
N ALA A 495 11.98 4.04 -25.04
CA ALA A 495 13.27 4.36 -25.63
C ALA A 495 14.28 3.20 -25.51
N SER A 496 14.38 2.59 -24.33
CA SER A 496 15.22 1.39 -24.12
C SER A 496 14.72 0.23 -24.97
N GLY A 497 13.39 0.01 -25.06
CA GLY A 497 12.82 -0.98 -25.98
C GLY A 497 13.20 -0.76 -27.45
N ARG A 498 13.21 0.50 -27.93
CA ARG A 498 13.70 0.83 -29.27
C ARG A 498 15.19 0.52 -29.43
N ALA A 499 16.02 0.89 -28.46
CA ALA A 499 17.46 0.69 -28.51
C ALA A 499 17.82 -0.81 -28.54
N LYS A 500 17.24 -1.62 -27.64
CA LYS A 500 17.42 -3.08 -27.62
C LYS A 500 16.93 -3.72 -28.92
N ARG A 501 15.75 -3.33 -29.44
CA ARG A 501 15.22 -3.82 -30.72
C ARG A 501 16.19 -3.59 -31.89
N LEU A 502 16.81 -2.41 -31.97
CA LEU A 502 17.81 -2.11 -33.01
C LEU A 502 19.09 -2.92 -32.80
N GLN A 503 19.59 -3.02 -31.57
CA GLN A 503 20.77 -3.81 -31.22
C GLN A 503 20.64 -5.30 -31.59
N PHE A 504 19.47 -5.91 -31.34
CA PHE A 504 19.25 -7.31 -31.69
C PHE A 504 18.99 -7.51 -33.20
N GLN A 505 18.40 -6.51 -33.89
CA GLN A 505 18.29 -6.52 -35.35
C GLN A 505 19.67 -6.45 -36.03
N GLU A 506 20.61 -5.68 -35.48
CA GLU A 506 22.00 -5.61 -35.94
C GLU A 506 22.69 -6.98 -35.79
N LYS A 507 22.68 -7.57 -34.59
CA LYS A 507 23.21 -8.93 -34.35
C LYS A 507 22.64 -10.01 -35.28
N LEU A 508 21.33 -9.95 -35.57
CA LEU A 508 20.68 -10.87 -36.51
C LEU A 508 21.18 -10.65 -37.94
N ASN A 509 21.31 -9.40 -38.38
CA ASN A 509 21.82 -9.06 -39.72
C ASN A 509 23.29 -9.46 -39.91
N GLU A 510 24.09 -9.39 -38.84
CA GLU A 510 25.50 -9.84 -38.83
C GLU A 510 25.66 -11.37 -38.77
N GLY A 511 24.59 -12.11 -38.46
CA GLY A 511 24.66 -13.56 -38.23
C GLY A 511 25.42 -13.94 -36.95
N ALA A 512 25.40 -13.06 -35.93
CA ALA A 512 26.15 -13.27 -34.70
C ALA A 512 25.72 -14.58 -33.99
N PRO A 513 26.66 -15.39 -33.47
CA PRO A 513 26.33 -16.63 -32.76
C PRO A 513 25.57 -16.32 -31.46
N LEU A 514 24.54 -17.12 -31.16
CA LEU A 514 23.84 -17.05 -29.88
C LEU A 514 24.77 -17.52 -28.73
N PRO A 515 24.85 -16.77 -27.62
CA PRO A 515 25.51 -17.25 -26.40
C PRO A 515 24.91 -18.58 -25.93
N GLN A 516 25.75 -19.52 -25.55
CA GLN A 516 25.35 -20.79 -24.95
C GLN A 516 25.72 -20.78 -23.47
N PHE A 517 24.84 -21.32 -22.64
CA PHE A 517 25.07 -21.52 -21.21
C PHE A 517 25.75 -22.87 -21.01
N GLU A 518 26.94 -22.88 -20.43
CA GLU A 518 27.68 -24.09 -20.05
C GLU A 518 27.55 -24.30 -18.53
N GLU A 519 27.57 -25.54 -18.06
CA GLU A 519 27.34 -25.83 -16.62
C GLU A 519 28.49 -25.33 -15.72
N SER A 520 29.63 -24.97 -16.29
CA SER A 520 30.69 -24.20 -15.64
C SER A 520 30.29 -22.77 -15.26
N ASP A 521 29.31 -22.17 -15.95
CA ASP A 521 28.87 -20.79 -15.71
C ASP A 521 28.12 -20.64 -14.38
N ILE A 522 27.71 -21.76 -13.75
CA ILE A 522 27.17 -21.79 -12.39
C ILE A 522 28.18 -21.21 -11.38
N ALA A 523 29.48 -21.46 -11.57
CA ALA A 523 30.53 -20.94 -10.68
C ALA A 523 30.67 -19.41 -10.73
N LEU A 524 30.21 -18.76 -11.81
CA LEU A 524 30.15 -17.29 -11.94
C LEU A 524 28.91 -16.68 -11.27
N LEU A 525 27.88 -17.48 -10.99
CA LEU A 525 26.68 -17.04 -10.27
C LEU A 525 26.85 -17.11 -8.73
N GLU A 526 27.74 -17.97 -8.24
CA GLU A 526 28.00 -18.15 -6.80
C GLU A 526 29.14 -17.28 -6.24
N ASN A 527 30.02 -16.71 -7.08
CA ASN A 527 31.19 -15.96 -6.62
C ASN A 527 31.46 -14.69 -7.43
N ASN A 528 31.18 -13.51 -6.84
CA ASN A 528 31.86 -12.25 -7.21
C ASN A 528 31.78 -11.13 -6.14
N ASP A 529 31.86 -11.46 -4.85
CA ASP A 529 32.36 -10.54 -3.81
C ASP A 529 32.91 -11.32 -2.59
N PRO A 530 34.23 -11.28 -2.30
CA PRO A 530 34.82 -11.93 -1.13
C PRO A 530 34.49 -11.29 0.23
N ASP A 531 34.03 -10.03 0.27
CA ASP A 531 33.76 -9.29 1.52
C ASP A 531 32.25 -9.11 1.81
N ALA A 532 31.36 -9.48 0.88
CA ALA A 532 29.90 -9.41 1.04
C ALA A 532 29.33 -10.47 2.02
N LYS A 533 29.48 -10.22 3.33
CA LYS A 533 28.87 -11.04 4.39
C LYS A 533 27.34 -10.94 4.44
N LEU A 534 26.65 -11.79 3.67
CA LEU A 534 25.22 -12.06 3.84
C LEU A 534 24.97 -13.08 4.98
N PRO A 535 23.90 -12.95 5.79
CA PRO A 535 23.68 -13.82 6.95
C PRO A 535 23.32 -15.27 6.61
N VAL A 536 23.95 -16.23 7.29
CA VAL A 536 23.73 -17.66 7.08
C VAL A 536 22.46 -18.14 7.79
N ILE A 537 21.34 -18.20 7.05
CA ILE A 537 20.13 -18.95 7.45
C ILE A 537 19.56 -19.70 6.24
N LEU A 538 20.21 -20.80 5.82
CA LEU A 538 19.57 -21.94 5.12
C LEU A 538 20.56 -23.13 4.85
N HIS A 539 21.36 -23.54 5.83
CA HIS A 539 22.16 -24.78 5.73
C HIS A 539 22.30 -25.52 7.09
N LYS A 540 21.19 -26.05 7.60
CA LYS A 540 21.13 -27.04 8.69
C LYS A 540 19.88 -27.92 8.59
N LEU A 541 19.75 -28.69 7.51
CA LEU A 541 18.76 -29.77 7.41
C LEU A 541 19.22 -31.02 6.61
N GLU A 542 20.44 -31.01 6.07
CA GLU A 542 21.04 -32.16 5.36
C GLU A 542 22.46 -32.45 5.91
N GLU A 543 22.55 -33.06 7.09
CA GLU A 543 23.79 -33.74 7.54
C GLU A 543 23.61 -34.69 8.76
N VAL A 544 22.48 -35.39 8.89
CA VAL A 544 22.35 -36.54 9.83
C VAL A 544 21.46 -37.65 9.25
N GLU A 545 21.92 -38.38 8.23
CA GLU A 545 21.43 -39.74 7.99
C GLU A 545 22.41 -40.63 7.20
N GLU A 546 23.27 -41.37 7.91
CA GLU A 546 23.82 -42.65 7.46
C GLU A 546 24.21 -43.47 8.71
N GLY A 547 23.31 -44.35 9.17
CA GLY A 547 23.34 -44.75 10.60
C GLY A 547 22.59 -46.01 11.06
N GLN A 548 22.34 -46.99 10.16
CA GLN A 548 21.80 -48.34 10.44
C GLN A 548 20.28 -48.48 10.73
N GLY A 549 19.65 -49.45 10.04
CA GLY A 549 18.72 -50.40 10.66
C GLY A 549 17.22 -50.24 10.36
N MET A 550 16.72 -51.01 9.38
CA MET A 550 15.29 -51.20 9.12
C MET A 550 14.58 -51.91 10.28
N GLU A 551 13.30 -51.57 10.51
CA GLU A 551 12.19 -52.55 10.49
C GLU A 551 10.86 -51.82 10.19
N GLU A 552 9.90 -52.51 9.56
CA GLU A 552 8.64 -51.95 9.03
C GLU A 552 7.43 -52.35 9.90
N GLU A 553 6.39 -51.52 9.99
CA GLU A 553 4.97 -51.95 9.86
C GLU A 553 3.95 -50.77 9.85
N GLU A 554 2.73 -51.03 9.36
CA GLU A 554 1.67 -50.04 9.10
C GLU A 554 0.74 -49.73 10.31
N PRO A 555 0.06 -48.55 10.32
CA PRO A 555 -0.82 -48.15 11.42
C PRO A 555 -2.24 -48.74 11.36
N LEU A 556 -2.74 -49.29 12.48
CA LEU A 556 -4.14 -49.72 12.64
C LEU A 556 -4.82 -49.17 13.91
N LEU A 557 -6.16 -49.29 13.94
CA LEU A 557 -7.09 -48.52 14.77
C LEU A 557 -7.45 -49.17 16.13
N ASN A 558 -8.05 -48.35 16.99
CA ASN A 558 -8.89 -48.69 18.17
C ASN A 558 -8.22 -49.25 19.46
N GLY A 559 -7.97 -48.34 20.42
CA GLY A 559 -8.83 -48.16 21.61
C GLY A 559 -8.95 -49.27 22.68
N GLY A 560 -8.66 -48.94 23.95
CA GLY A 560 -8.90 -49.79 25.12
C GLY A 560 -8.97 -49.02 26.45
N LYS A 561 -9.85 -49.47 27.37
CA LYS A 561 -10.05 -48.97 28.76
C LYS A 561 -8.93 -49.50 29.70
N GLY A 562 -8.73 -49.06 30.95
CA GLY A 562 -9.47 -48.17 31.87
C GLY A 562 -8.76 -48.16 33.24
N ASP A 563 -9.29 -47.61 34.35
CA ASP A 563 -10.63 -47.00 34.55
C ASP A 563 -10.50 -45.59 35.21
N TYR A 564 -10.79 -45.20 36.48
CA TYR A 564 -11.46 -45.77 37.66
C TYR A 564 -11.92 -44.61 38.59
N GLY A 565 -13.11 -44.64 39.21
CA GLY A 565 -13.53 -43.65 40.25
C GLY A 565 -15.05 -43.54 40.48
N MET A 566 -15.52 -43.86 41.69
CA MET A 566 -16.96 -44.06 42.03
C MET A 566 -17.89 -42.81 41.95
N GLY A 567 -19.21 -43.03 41.77
CA GLY A 567 -20.22 -41.95 41.80
C GLY A 567 -21.74 -42.28 41.77
N THR A 568 -22.21 -43.37 42.41
CA THR A 568 -23.62 -43.63 42.87
C THR A 568 -24.86 -43.33 41.98
N GLU A 569 -25.42 -44.40 41.39
CA GLU A 569 -26.81 -44.92 41.55
C GLU A 569 -28.11 -44.14 41.13
N PRO A 570 -29.28 -44.84 40.93
CA PRO A 570 -30.17 -44.54 39.78
C PRO A 570 -31.70 -44.47 40.09
N ASN A 571 -32.54 -44.33 39.04
CA ASN A 571 -33.72 -45.18 38.73
C ASN A 571 -34.53 -44.70 37.50
N GLY A 572 -35.29 -45.59 36.84
CA GLY A 572 -36.39 -45.20 35.91
C GLY A 572 -36.66 -46.11 34.70
N GLU A 573 -37.50 -47.13 34.86
CA GLU A 573 -38.23 -47.79 33.75
C GLU A 573 -39.53 -46.99 33.41
N ALA A 574 -40.40 -47.27 32.42
CA ALA A 574 -40.67 -48.49 31.64
C ALA A 574 -41.55 -48.24 30.37
N VAL A 575 -41.79 -49.33 29.60
CA VAL A 575 -42.97 -49.64 28.74
C VAL A 575 -43.04 -49.06 27.30
N LEU A 576 -43.62 -49.86 26.39
CA LEU A 576 -43.77 -49.63 24.94
C LEU A 576 -45.23 -49.32 24.53
N GLU A 577 -45.39 -48.62 23.39
CA GLU A 577 -46.32 -48.84 22.25
C GLU A 577 -46.36 -47.55 21.39
N LYS A 578 -46.63 -47.50 20.06
CA LYS A 578 -47.13 -48.49 19.08
C LYS A 578 -46.62 -48.17 17.65
N THR A 579 -46.86 -49.06 16.70
CA THR A 579 -46.24 -49.16 15.35
C THR A 579 -46.82 -48.21 14.27
N GLN A 580 -45.99 -47.67 13.35
CA GLN A 580 -46.18 -47.79 11.87
C GLN A 580 -44.97 -47.32 11.02
N LYS A 581 -44.96 -47.72 9.73
CA LYS A 581 -43.91 -47.52 8.69
C LYS A 581 -44.18 -46.22 7.89
N THR A 582 -43.34 -45.69 6.98
CA THR A 582 -42.38 -46.34 6.02
C THR A 582 -41.31 -45.37 5.50
N LEU A 583 -40.14 -45.88 5.07
CA LEU A 583 -39.06 -45.14 4.35
C LEU A 583 -39.22 -45.23 2.82
N GLY A 584 -38.42 -44.46 2.07
CA GLY A 584 -38.26 -44.62 0.62
C GLY A 584 -37.16 -43.76 -0.03
N ASP A 585 -35.88 -44.13 0.16
CA ASP A 585 -34.76 -43.65 -0.68
C ASP A 585 -34.66 -44.47 -1.98
N SER A 586 -34.11 -43.88 -3.06
CA SER A 586 -33.16 -44.56 -3.99
C SER A 586 -32.64 -43.63 -5.12
N VAL A 587 -31.60 -44.11 -5.82
CA VAL A 587 -30.71 -43.37 -6.74
C VAL A 587 -30.58 -44.16 -8.08
N LEU A 588 -29.79 -43.67 -9.06
CA LEU A 588 -29.26 -44.40 -10.26
C LEU A 588 -30.25 -44.47 -11.47
N ILE A 589 -29.88 -44.59 -12.77
CA ILE A 589 -28.56 -44.59 -13.49
C ILE A 589 -28.68 -44.31 -15.03
N GLN A 590 -27.58 -43.84 -15.65
CA GLN A 590 -27.09 -43.93 -17.07
C GLN A 590 -27.95 -43.66 -18.35
N ASN A 591 -27.29 -42.93 -19.28
CA ASN A 591 -27.07 -43.14 -20.73
C ASN A 591 -28.17 -43.63 -21.71
N GLY A 592 -28.28 -42.91 -22.85
CA GLY A 592 -28.87 -43.40 -24.11
C GLY A 592 -28.85 -42.33 -25.22
N SER A 593 -28.66 -42.71 -26.49
CA SER A 593 -28.67 -41.80 -27.66
C SER A 593 -29.20 -42.53 -28.90
N LEU A 594 -29.96 -41.84 -29.78
CA LEU A 594 -29.89 -41.91 -31.26
C LEU A 594 -31.05 -41.17 -32.00
N ASP A 595 -30.66 -40.44 -33.05
CA ASP A 595 -31.31 -40.22 -34.38
C ASP A 595 -32.76 -39.67 -34.63
N GLN A 596 -32.76 -38.41 -35.11
CA GLN A 596 -33.16 -37.95 -36.47
C GLN A 596 -34.63 -37.63 -36.93
N LYS A 597 -34.67 -36.52 -37.72
CA LYS A 597 -35.62 -36.03 -38.76
C LYS A 597 -36.83 -35.16 -38.34
N GLY A 598 -37.06 -34.10 -39.14
CA GLY A 598 -38.06 -33.01 -38.97
C GLY A 598 -39.28 -33.15 -39.92
N PRO A 599 -39.81 -32.09 -40.59
CA PRO A 599 -39.18 -30.80 -40.95
C PRO A 599 -40.10 -29.51 -40.88
N GLN A 600 -39.63 -28.43 -41.54
CA GLN A 600 -40.37 -27.31 -42.18
C GLN A 600 -40.74 -26.00 -41.43
N GLU A 601 -40.95 -24.97 -42.26
CA GLU A 601 -41.01 -23.51 -41.99
C GLU A 601 -42.46 -22.97 -41.90
N PRO A 602 -42.67 -21.64 -41.78
CA PRO A 602 -42.94 -20.85 -43.01
C PRO A 602 -42.35 -19.41 -43.04
N GLU A 603 -42.40 -18.78 -44.22
CA GLU A 603 -41.84 -17.46 -44.55
C GLU A 603 -42.78 -16.23 -44.37
N ASN A 604 -42.17 -15.05 -44.59
CA ASN A 604 -42.70 -13.69 -44.77
C ASN A 604 -44.00 -13.52 -45.60
N PRO A 605 -44.59 -12.31 -45.52
CA PRO A 605 -45.06 -11.55 -46.69
C PRO A 605 -44.22 -10.28 -46.96
N SER A 606 -44.23 -9.78 -48.20
CA SER A 606 -43.31 -8.74 -48.71
C SER A 606 -44.01 -7.51 -49.31
N ALA A 607 -43.33 -6.35 -49.31
CA ALA A 607 -43.49 -5.20 -50.23
C ALA A 607 -42.64 -3.98 -49.81
N ASN A 608 -42.12 -3.08 -50.67
CA ASN A 608 -41.68 -3.19 -52.08
C ASN A 608 -40.99 -1.84 -52.50
N ARG A 609 -39.78 -1.87 -53.10
CA ARG A 609 -39.19 -0.82 -54.00
C ARG A 609 -39.01 0.64 -53.45
N THR A 610 -38.19 1.55 -54.02
CA THR A 610 -37.15 1.55 -55.09
C THR A 610 -36.21 2.76 -54.87
N GLU A 611 -34.95 2.69 -55.37
CA GLU A 611 -34.09 3.84 -55.82
C GLU A 611 -33.81 5.00 -54.81
N GLU A 612 -32.79 5.87 -54.89
CA GLU A 612 -31.62 6.03 -55.78
C GLU A 612 -30.45 6.73 -54.99
N GLN A 613 -29.22 6.64 -55.48
CA GLN A 613 -28.09 7.58 -55.21
C GLN A 613 -27.92 8.46 -56.48
N PRO A 614 -27.16 9.62 -56.53
CA PRO A 614 -25.89 9.92 -55.84
C PRO A 614 -25.59 11.45 -55.55
N ILE A 615 -24.28 11.80 -55.43
CA ILE A 615 -23.61 13.13 -55.56
C ILE A 615 -23.74 14.08 -54.33
N ASP A 616 -22.73 14.31 -53.48
CA ASP A 616 -21.40 14.97 -53.64
C ASP A 616 -21.43 16.51 -53.86
N THR A 617 -20.31 17.18 -53.54
CA THR A 617 -19.92 18.59 -53.74
C THR A 617 -20.31 19.68 -52.71
N SER A 618 -19.26 20.16 -52.01
CA SER A 618 -18.95 21.55 -51.60
C SER A 618 -19.96 22.42 -50.83
N ALA A 619 -19.59 22.73 -49.59
CA ALA A 619 -19.49 24.11 -49.06
C ALA A 619 -18.40 24.17 -47.98
#